data_AF-A0A1Q3TD44-F1
#
_entry.id   AF-A0A1Q3TD44-F1
#
_cell.length_a   1.000
_cell.length_b   1.000
_cell.length_c   1.000
_cell.angle_alpha   90.00
_cell.angle_beta   90.00
_cell.angle_gamma   90.00
#
_symmetry.space_group_name_H-M   'P 1'
#
loop_
_entity.id
_entity.type
_entity.pdbx_description
1 polymer ?
#
loop_
_entity_poly.entity_id
_entity_poly.type
_entity_poly.pdbx_seq_one_letter_code
_entity_poly.pdbx_strand_id
1 'polypeptide(L)'
;MAAVTPNIQFTLLVKIEGRLREFNFRKRSAQLYDVDTADEKGARFQFNWKEVDGAWEITSLANLPDWIRRNTSSLREKFHEHLL
;
A
#
# COMPACT_ATOMS: atom_id res chain seq x y z
N MET A 1 7.71 25.71 17.42
CA MET A 1 6.81 25.78 16.24
C MET A 1 6.39 24.36 15.89
N ALA A 2 5.09 24.09 15.71
CA ALA A 2 4.66 22.79 15.23
C ALA A 2 5.04 22.67 13.75
N ALA A 3 5.77 21.62 13.38
CA ALA A 3 6.02 21.32 11.98
C ALA A 3 4.68 20.95 11.31
N VAL A 4 4.31 21.67 10.26
CA VAL A 4 3.15 21.30 9.44
C VAL A 4 3.60 20.15 8.56
N THR A 5 3.20 18.93 8.92
CA THR A 5 3.38 17.76 8.05
C THR A 5 2.29 17.78 6.99
N PRO A 6 2.61 17.90 5.70
CA PRO A 6 1.60 17.86 4.64
C PRO A 6 0.88 16.51 4.66
N ASN A 7 -0.44 16.53 4.53
CA ASN A 7 -1.22 15.31 4.36
C ASN A 7 -0.99 14.80 2.93
N ILE A 8 -0.20 13.74 2.78
CA ILE A 8 0.10 13.10 1.50
C ILE A 8 -0.79 11.87 1.35
N GLN A 9 -1.56 11.84 0.27
CA GLN A 9 -2.40 10.71 -0.11
C GLN A 9 -2.33 10.52 -1.62
N PHE A 10 -2.22 9.26 -2.06
CA PHE A 10 -2.18 8.90 -3.47
C PHE A 10 -2.75 7.51 -3.70
N THR A 11 -3.03 7.17 -4.95
CA THR A 11 -3.58 5.88 -5.36
C THR A 11 -2.65 5.22 -6.37
N LEU A 12 -2.35 3.94 -6.18
CA LEU A 12 -1.68 3.11 -7.18
C LEU A 12 -2.69 2.15 -7.80
N LEU A 13 -2.60 2.00 -9.11
CA LEU A 13 -3.36 1.04 -9.88
C LEU A 13 -2.46 -0.16 -10.21
N VAL A 14 -2.79 -1.33 -9.69
CA VAL A 14 -1.99 -2.56 -9.89
C VAL A 14 -2.86 -3.61 -10.56
N LYS A 15 -2.37 -4.19 -11.66
CA LYS A 15 -3.04 -5.29 -12.34
C LYS A 15 -2.75 -6.60 -11.60
N ILE A 16 -3.77 -7.18 -10.99
CA ILE A 16 -3.70 -8.44 -10.23
C ILE A 16 -4.75 -9.39 -10.80
N GLU A 17 -4.34 -10.59 -11.20
CA GLU A 17 -5.24 -11.65 -11.72
C GLU A 17 -6.14 -11.15 -12.86
N GLY A 18 -5.57 -10.34 -13.77
CA GLY A 18 -6.28 -9.79 -14.92
C GLY A 18 -7.14 -8.57 -14.64
N ARG A 19 -7.25 -8.12 -13.38
CA ARG A 19 -8.07 -6.97 -12.98
C ARG A 19 -7.22 -5.83 -12.46
N LEU A 20 -7.65 -4.59 -12.73
CA LEU A 20 -7.01 -3.41 -12.16
C LEU A 20 -7.57 -3.18 -10.76
N ARG A 21 -6.68 -3.06 -9.77
CA ARG A 21 -7.05 -2.83 -8.37
C ARG A 21 -6.43 -1.53 -7.87
N GLU A 22 -7.22 -0.78 -7.11
CA GLU A 22 -6.81 0.46 -6.48
C GLU A 22 -6.24 0.19 -5.09
N PHE A 23 -5.06 0.73 -4.84
CA PHE A 23 -4.44 0.78 -3.52
C PHE A 23 -4.27 2.24 -3.11
N ASN A 24 -4.99 2.65 -2.08
CA ASN A 24 -5.01 4.02 -1.58
C ASN A 24 -4.03 4.15 -0.42
N PHE A 25 -2.97 4.93 -0.62
CA PHE A 25 -1.91 5.15 0.35
C PHE A 25 -2.10 6.49 1.05
N ARG A 26 -1.98 6.50 2.39
CA ARG A 26 -1.94 7.72 3.19
C ARG A 26 -0.67 7.74 4.04
N LYS A 27 0.15 8.77 3.87
CA LYS A 27 1.42 8.91 4.61
C LYS A 27 1.15 9.18 6.09
N ARG A 28 1.78 8.41 6.97
CA ARG A 28 1.78 8.63 8.43
C ARG A 28 3.13 9.11 8.94
N SER A 29 4.21 8.61 8.36
CA SER A 29 5.58 9.07 8.61
C SER A 29 6.44 8.89 7.36
N ALA A 30 7.74 9.16 7.44
CA ALA A 30 8.67 8.88 6.34
C ALA A 30 8.67 7.40 5.92
N GLN A 31 8.48 6.48 6.89
CA GLN A 31 8.65 5.04 6.75
C GLN A 31 7.34 4.27 6.92
N LEU A 32 6.19 4.95 6.95
CA LEU A 32 4.90 4.33 7.24
C LEU A 32 3.77 4.98 6.44
N TYR A 33 3.02 4.13 5.74
CA TYR A 33 1.76 4.45 5.09
C TYR A 33 0.65 3.55 5.62
N ASP A 34 -0.54 4.10 5.75
CA ASP A 34 -1.76 3.28 5.77
C ASP A 34 -2.16 3.00 4.33
N VAL A 35 -2.60 1.76 4.07
CA VAL A 35 -3.08 1.32 2.77
C VAL A 35 -4.48 0.79 2.92
N ASP A 36 -5.35 1.21 2.01
CA ASP A 36 -6.71 0.74 1.90
C ASP A 36 -7.00 0.30 0.46
N THR A 37 -7.59 -0.88 0.32
CA THR A 37 -8.00 -1.44 -0.97
C THR A 37 -9.30 -2.19 -0.81
N ALA A 38 -10.07 -2.33 -1.89
CA ALA A 38 -11.29 -3.12 -1.92
C ALA A 38 -11.16 -4.31 -2.87
N ASP A 39 -11.81 -5.42 -2.53
CA ASP A 39 -12.10 -6.45 -3.53
C ASP A 39 -13.31 -6.06 -4.40
N GLU A 40 -13.67 -6.94 -5.32
CA GLU A 40 -14.77 -6.71 -6.26
C GLU A 40 -16.16 -6.76 -5.61
N LYS A 41 -16.25 -7.34 -4.42
CA LYS A 41 -17.48 -7.39 -3.63
C LYS A 41 -17.61 -6.14 -2.74
N GLY A 42 -16.63 -5.23 -2.80
CA GLY A 42 -16.56 -4.04 -1.96
C GLY A 42 -16.04 -4.31 -0.55
N ALA A 43 -15.55 -5.53 -0.25
CA ALA A 43 -14.91 -5.80 1.03
C ALA A 43 -13.58 -5.04 1.09
N ARG A 44 -13.41 -4.21 2.12
CA ARG A 44 -12.23 -3.36 2.29
C ARG A 44 -11.19 -4.04 3.15
N PHE A 45 -9.94 -3.93 2.73
CA PHE A 45 -8.76 -4.43 3.43
C PHE A 45 -7.86 -3.24 3.75
N GLN A 46 -7.54 -3.12 5.04
CA GLN A 46 -6.67 -2.07 5.56
C GLN A 46 -5.43 -2.70 6.18
N PHE A 47 -4.27 -2.15 5.84
CA PHE A 47 -2.99 -2.63 6.37
C PHE A 47 -1.95 -1.51 6.34
N ASN A 48 -0.84 -1.74 7.04
CA ASN A 48 0.29 -0.82 7.04
C ASN A 48 1.35 -1.26 6.03
N TRP A 49 1.90 -0.27 5.33
CA TRP A 49 3.04 -0.40 4.44
C TRP A 49 4.21 0.33 5.08
N LYS A 50 5.21 -0.44 5.51
CA LYS A 50 6.31 0.04 6.35
C LYS A 50 7.66 -0.25 5.69
N GLU A 51 8.58 0.70 5.76
CA GLU A 51 9.96 0.48 5.38
C GLU A 51 10.70 -0.28 6.49
N VAL A 52 11.29 -1.43 6.13
CA VAL A 52 12.10 -2.29 6.99
C VAL A 52 13.37 -2.63 6.21
N ASP A 53 14.53 -2.28 6.77
CA ASP A 53 15.85 -2.53 6.16
C ASP A 53 15.97 -2.08 4.69
N GLY A 54 15.36 -0.94 4.36
CA GLY A 54 15.37 -0.35 3.01
C GLY A 54 14.38 -0.97 2.03
N ALA A 55 13.55 -1.91 2.47
CA ALA A 55 12.47 -2.50 1.67
C ALA A 55 11.11 -2.16 2.26
N TRP A 56 10.14 -1.87 1.38
CA TRP A 56 8.77 -1.67 1.82
C TRP A 56 8.02 -3.00 1.95
N GLU A 57 7.37 -3.20 3.10
CA GLU A 57 6.71 -4.45 3.49
C GLU A 57 5.36 -4.22 4.15
N ILE A 58 4.53 -5.27 4.14
CA ILE A 58 3.27 -5.31 4.87
C ILE A 58 3.51 -5.92 6.25
N THR A 59 3.19 -5.18 7.32
CA THR A 59 3.48 -5.62 8.70
C THR A 59 2.60 -6.78 9.20
N SER A 60 1.47 -7.07 8.55
CA SER A 60 0.50 -8.09 9.00
C SER A 60 -0.14 -8.86 7.84
N LEU A 61 0.69 -9.59 7.09
CA LEU A 61 0.26 -10.39 5.94
C LEU A 61 -0.77 -11.48 6.26
N ALA A 62 -0.72 -12.08 7.45
CA ALA A 62 -1.51 -13.29 7.78
C ALA A 62 -3.03 -13.13 7.58
N ASN A 63 -3.56 -11.91 7.79
CA ASN A 63 -5.00 -11.63 7.71
C ASN A 63 -5.44 -11.07 6.35
N LEU A 64 -4.52 -10.92 5.40
CA LEU A 64 -4.84 -10.37 4.08
C LEU A 64 -5.16 -11.47 3.07
N PRO A 65 -6.08 -11.23 2.13
CA PRO A 65 -6.37 -12.16 1.04
C PRO A 65 -5.13 -12.58 0.25
N ASP A 66 -5.16 -13.81 -0.29
CA ASP A 66 -4.07 -14.36 -1.10
C ASP A 66 -3.63 -13.46 -2.25
N TRP A 67 -4.59 -12.81 -2.92
CA TRP A 67 -4.30 -11.93 -4.04
C TRP A 67 -3.47 -10.70 -3.62
N ILE A 68 -3.56 -10.23 -2.38
CA ILE A 68 -2.66 -9.19 -1.85
C ILE A 68 -1.31 -9.81 -1.54
N ARG A 69 -1.30 -10.89 -0.74
CA ARG A 69 -0.05 -11.52 -0.26
C ARG A 69 0.88 -11.91 -1.41
N ARG A 70 0.35 -12.57 -2.44
CA ARG A 70 1.12 -13.08 -3.60
C ARG A 70 1.60 -11.99 -4.55
N ASN A 71 1.01 -10.79 -4.49
CA ASN A 71 1.34 -9.68 -5.39
C ASN A 71 2.05 -8.52 -4.67
N THR A 72 2.58 -8.76 -3.46
CA THR A 72 3.32 -7.77 -2.67
C THR A 72 4.55 -7.22 -3.43
N SER A 73 5.22 -8.05 -4.23
CA SER A 73 6.35 -7.65 -5.07
C SER A 73 5.95 -6.62 -6.14
N SER A 74 4.87 -6.89 -6.89
CA SER A 74 4.35 -5.97 -7.91
C SER A 74 3.88 -4.65 -7.30
N LEU A 75 3.27 -4.70 -6.09
CA LEU A 75 2.90 -3.49 -5.36
C LEU A 75 4.13 -2.68 -4.94
N ARG A 76 5.20 -3.35 -4.49
CA ARG A 76 6.47 -2.71 -4.11
C ARG A 76 7.14 -2.01 -5.29
N GLU A 77 7.17 -2.66 -6.45
CA GLU A 77 7.69 -2.07 -7.69
C GLU A 77 6.93 -0.79 -8.05
N LYS A 78 5.60 -0.86 -8.11
CA LYS A 78 4.75 0.31 -8.43
C LYS A 78 4.88 1.45 -7.42
N PHE A 79 5.04 1.10 -6.14
CA PHE A 79 5.25 2.08 -5.09
C PHE A 79 6.63 2.75 -5.21
N HIS A 80 7.67 1.98 -5.54
CA HIS A 80 9.01 2.53 -5.76
C HIS A 80 9.03 3.47 -6.98
N GLU A 81 8.42 3.07 -8.10
CA GLU A 81 8.26 3.92 -9.28
C GLU A 81 7.53 5.24 -8.99
N HIS A 82 6.58 5.26 -8.06
CA HIS A 82 5.84 6.48 -7.69
C HIS A 82 6.65 7.44 -6.81
N LEU A 83 7.59 6.93 -6.01
CA LEU A 83 8.39 7.75 -5.10
C LEU A 83 9.64 8.37 -5.77
N LEU A 84 10.01 7.91 -6.96
CA LEU A 84 11.09 8.45 -7.79
C LEU A 84 10.60 9.61 -8.66
#